data_AF-A0A452Y787-F1
#
_entry.id   AF-A0A452Y787-F1
#
_cell.length_a   1.000
_cell.length_b   1.000
_cell.length_c   1.000
_cell.angle_alpha   90.00
_cell.angle_beta   90.00
_cell.angle_gamma   90.00
#
_symmetry.space_group_name_H-M   'P 1'
#
loop_
_entity.id
_entity.type
_entity.pdbx_description
1 polymer ?
#
loop_
_entity_poly.entity_id
_entity_poly.type
_entity_poly.pdbx_seq_one_letter_code
_entity_poly.pdbx_strand_id
1 'polypeptide(L)'
;MTSDKGRTSKKAAEGSPSALAVPDGRASSGPQKGRLSNGRTTGPARRSTKGNWTLEEDDILRKAVEIHNGKNWKKIAECFPDRTDVQCLHRWQKVLNPELVKGPWSKEEDDVIIQMVKKYGPTKWSTIAQALPGRIGKQCRERWHNHLNPGINKDAWTQEEEIRLIQAHHIYGNKWAELSKFLPGR
;
A
#
# COMPACT_ATOMS: atom_id res chain seq x y z
N MET A 1 55.55 2.75 -7.79
CA MET A 1 56.65 1.93 -8.34
C MET A 1 57.22 1.08 -7.22
N THR A 2 57.31 -0.23 -7.49
CA THR A 2 58.08 -1.30 -6.80
C THR A 2 57.75 -1.59 -5.32
N SER A 3 57.06 -2.71 -5.01
CA SER A 3 57.60 -4.06 -4.67
C SER A 3 57.81 -4.19 -3.14
N ASP A 4 57.66 -5.30 -2.39
CA ASP A 4 57.50 -6.73 -2.65
C ASP A 4 56.97 -7.43 -1.37
N LYS A 5 56.13 -8.45 -1.56
CA LYS A 5 55.93 -9.74 -0.86
C LYS A 5 56.12 -9.92 0.67
N GLY A 6 55.19 -10.70 1.23
CA GLY A 6 55.44 -11.60 2.37
C GLY A 6 54.26 -12.54 2.67
N ARG A 7 54.38 -13.82 2.30
CA ARG A 7 53.40 -14.92 2.43
C ARG A 7 53.89 -15.95 3.45
N THR A 8 53.03 -16.40 4.37
CA THR A 8 53.05 -17.73 5.05
C THR A 8 51.63 -17.99 5.60
N SER A 9 50.80 -18.88 5.05
CA SER A 9 50.72 -20.36 5.11
C SER A 9 50.20 -20.99 6.41
N LYS A 10 48.96 -21.52 6.31
CA LYS A 10 48.41 -22.82 6.78
C LYS A 10 48.32 -23.15 8.28
N LYS A 11 47.09 -23.49 8.73
CA LYS A 11 46.71 -24.88 9.08
C LYS A 11 45.20 -25.08 9.18
N ALA A 12 44.72 -26.18 8.60
CA ALA A 12 43.40 -26.75 8.76
C ALA A 12 43.43 -27.84 9.86
N ALA A 13 42.29 -28.10 10.51
CA ALA A 13 41.96 -29.40 11.10
C ALA A 13 40.45 -29.50 11.34
N GLU A 14 39.91 -30.66 10.96
CA GLU A 14 38.52 -31.11 10.98
C GLU A 14 38.09 -31.64 12.35
N GLY A 15 36.77 -31.82 12.55
CA GLY A 15 36.24 -32.55 13.70
C GLY A 15 34.72 -32.43 13.93
N SER A 16 33.92 -33.11 13.12
CA SER A 16 32.67 -33.78 13.55
C SER A 16 33.01 -35.27 13.77
N PRO A 17 32.22 -36.16 14.44
CA PRO A 17 30.75 -36.18 14.49
C PRO A 17 30.14 -36.67 15.83
N SER A 18 28.81 -36.67 15.98
CA SER A 18 28.09 -37.84 16.53
C SER A 18 26.58 -37.74 16.33
N ALA A 19 26.03 -38.72 15.63
CA ALA A 19 24.61 -39.01 15.50
C ALA A 19 24.30 -40.28 16.32
N LEU A 20 23.17 -40.31 17.01
CA LEU A 20 22.58 -41.54 17.53
C LEU A 20 21.08 -41.57 17.23
N ALA A 21 20.64 -42.75 16.81
CA ALA A 21 19.38 -43.08 16.18
C ALA A 21 18.44 -43.82 17.17
N VAL A 22 17.13 -43.52 17.04
CA VAL A 22 15.84 -44.25 17.26
C VAL A 22 15.72 -45.41 18.28
N PRO A 23 14.52 -45.66 18.85
CA PRO A 23 13.61 -46.60 18.16
C PRO A 23 12.10 -46.28 18.17
N ASP A 24 11.45 -46.94 17.21
CA ASP A 24 10.04 -47.04 16.85
C ASP A 24 9.10 -47.55 17.97
N GLY A 25 7.84 -47.11 17.93
CA GLY A 25 6.75 -47.55 18.81
C GLY A 25 5.38 -47.32 18.20
N ARG A 26 4.91 -48.32 17.46
CA ARG A 26 3.66 -48.41 16.69
C ARG A 26 2.42 -48.48 17.59
N ALA A 27 1.38 -47.68 17.29
CA ALA A 27 0.01 -47.93 17.77
C ALA A 27 -1.04 -47.57 16.71
N SER A 28 -2.07 -48.42 16.68
CA SER A 28 -3.12 -48.60 15.68
C SER A 28 -4.10 -47.43 15.46
N SER A 29 -4.43 -47.26 14.16
CA SER A 29 -5.75 -47.02 13.55
C SER A 29 -6.91 -46.42 14.38
N GLY A 30 -7.34 -45.21 13.97
CA GLY A 30 -8.72 -44.72 14.06
C GLY A 30 -8.95 -43.64 12.99
N PRO A 31 -10.09 -43.63 12.25
CA PRO A 31 -10.26 -42.72 11.12
C PRO A 31 -10.77 -41.35 11.63
N GLN A 32 -9.86 -40.39 11.81
CA GLN A 32 -10.24 -39.00 12.02
C GLN A 32 -10.36 -38.30 10.66
N LYS A 33 -11.60 -37.99 10.26
CA LYS A 33 -11.92 -37.16 9.09
C LYS A 33 -11.33 -35.75 9.28
N GLY A 34 -10.11 -35.55 8.83
CA GLY A 34 -9.49 -34.24 8.66
C GLY A 34 -10.19 -33.48 7.54
N ARG A 35 -11.06 -32.54 7.90
CA ARG A 35 -11.72 -31.63 6.98
C ARG A 35 -10.70 -30.57 6.54
N LEU A 36 -10.08 -30.77 5.38
CA LEU A 36 -9.34 -29.73 4.68
C LEU A 36 -10.25 -28.97 3.71
N SER A 37 -9.97 -27.68 3.63
CA SER A 37 -10.36 -26.69 2.64
C SER A 37 -11.69 -25.93 2.82
N ASN A 38 -11.47 -24.62 2.91
CA ASN A 38 -12.14 -23.54 2.19
C ASN A 38 -13.57 -23.15 2.58
N GLY A 39 -13.64 -21.97 3.19
CA GLY A 39 -14.83 -21.13 3.20
C GLY A 39 -14.46 -19.73 3.66
N ARG A 40 -13.74 -18.97 2.84
CA ARG A 40 -13.70 -17.51 2.97
C ARG A 40 -15.15 -17.07 2.74
N THR A 41 -15.87 -16.78 3.81
CA THR A 41 -17.21 -16.19 3.73
C THR A 41 -17.06 -14.88 2.99
N THR A 42 -17.50 -14.90 1.73
CA THR A 42 -17.56 -13.73 0.87
C THR A 42 -18.43 -12.71 1.57
N GLY A 43 -17.81 -11.64 2.09
CA GLY A 43 -18.53 -10.40 2.35
C GLY A 43 -19.23 -9.94 1.07
N PRO A 44 -20.24 -9.06 1.15
CA PRO A 44 -21.05 -8.65 0.02
C PRO A 44 -20.15 -8.30 -1.16
N ALA A 45 -20.28 -9.06 -2.24
CA ALA A 45 -19.49 -8.90 -3.44
C ALA A 45 -19.60 -7.43 -3.88
N ARG A 46 -18.52 -6.67 -3.72
CA ARG A 46 -18.41 -5.37 -4.38
C ARG A 46 -18.63 -5.65 -5.86
N ARG A 47 -19.69 -5.08 -6.43
CA ARG A 47 -19.92 -5.05 -7.88
C ARG A 47 -18.76 -4.30 -8.54
N SER A 48 -17.65 -5.02 -8.77
CA SER A 48 -16.57 -4.63 -9.64
C SER A 48 -16.70 -5.52 -10.87
N THR A 49 -17.61 -5.16 -11.75
CA THR A 49 -17.74 -5.79 -13.06
C THR A 49 -16.47 -5.47 -13.85
N LYS A 50 -15.59 -6.48 -13.94
CA LYS A 50 -14.32 -6.56 -14.66
C LYS A 50 -13.19 -5.60 -14.26
N GLY A 51 -12.13 -6.22 -13.73
CA GLY A 51 -10.73 -6.05 -14.15
C GLY A 51 -10.09 -4.67 -14.08
N ASN A 52 -8.85 -4.63 -13.58
CA ASN A 52 -7.94 -3.51 -13.72
C ASN A 52 -7.96 -2.98 -15.17
N TRP A 53 -7.87 -1.66 -15.34
CA TRP A 53 -7.73 -1.04 -16.64
C TRP A 53 -6.45 -1.52 -17.33
N THR A 54 -6.58 -1.95 -18.58
CA THR A 54 -5.47 -2.35 -19.44
C THR A 54 -4.80 -1.13 -20.09
N LEU A 55 -3.60 -1.32 -20.64
CA LEU A 55 -2.89 -0.25 -21.34
C LEU A 55 -3.63 0.13 -22.62
N GLU A 56 -4.20 -0.85 -23.30
CA GLU A 56 -5.01 -0.67 -24.50
C GLU A 56 -6.27 0.15 -24.19
N GLU A 57 -6.96 -0.16 -23.09
CA GLU A 57 -8.11 0.63 -22.63
C GLU A 57 -7.70 2.07 -22.27
N ASP A 58 -6.55 2.25 -21.62
CA ASP A 58 -6.03 3.57 -21.28
C ASP A 58 -5.69 4.39 -22.54
N ASP A 59 -5.10 3.77 -23.56
CA ASP A 59 -4.78 4.41 -24.84
C ASP A 59 -6.04 4.79 -25.61
N ILE A 60 -7.06 3.92 -25.63
CA ILE A 60 -8.38 4.24 -26.19
C ILE A 60 -8.97 5.43 -25.43
N LEU A 61 -8.89 5.44 -24.09
CA LEU A 61 -9.45 6.51 -23.27
C LEU A 61 -8.76 7.84 -23.53
N ARG A 62 -7.42 7.85 -23.68
CA ARG A 62 -6.66 9.06 -24.04
C ARG A 62 -7.11 9.63 -25.38
N LYS A 63 -7.17 8.81 -26.42
CA LYS A 63 -7.59 9.22 -27.77
C LYS A 63 -9.04 9.72 -27.76
N ALA A 64 -9.94 9.00 -27.10
CA ALA A 64 -11.34 9.40 -27.02
C ALA A 64 -11.54 10.73 -26.27
N VAL A 65 -10.78 10.96 -25.20
CA VAL A 65 -10.82 12.24 -24.46
C VAL A 65 -10.28 13.40 -25.30
N GLU A 66 -9.23 13.18 -26.09
CA GLU A 66 -8.69 14.17 -27.02
C GLU A 66 -9.72 14.55 -28.09
N ILE A 67 -10.35 13.55 -28.74
CA ILE A 67 -11.38 13.76 -29.77
C ILE A 67 -12.63 14.47 -29.21
N HIS A 68 -13.05 14.13 -28.00
CA HIS A 68 -14.26 14.69 -27.37
C HIS A 68 -13.99 15.82 -26.37
N ASN A 69 -12.75 16.31 -26.33
CA ASN A 69 -12.27 17.39 -25.47
C ASN A 69 -12.65 17.23 -23.98
N GLY A 70 -12.76 15.99 -23.50
CA GLY A 70 -13.09 15.65 -22.10
C GLY A 70 -14.48 16.07 -21.59
N LYS A 71 -15.42 16.42 -22.48
CA LYS A 71 -16.75 16.95 -22.08
C LYS A 71 -17.90 15.97 -22.24
N ASN A 72 -17.80 15.00 -23.16
CA ASN A 72 -18.91 14.09 -23.49
C ASN A 72 -18.59 12.64 -23.11
N TRP A 73 -18.66 12.33 -21.82
CA TRP A 73 -18.30 11.01 -21.26
C TRP A 73 -19.18 9.86 -21.73
N LYS A 74 -20.45 10.14 -22.06
CA LYS A 74 -21.35 9.14 -22.67
C LYS A 74 -20.81 8.67 -24.01
N LYS A 75 -20.40 9.60 -24.86
CA LYS A 75 -19.81 9.30 -26.16
C LYS A 75 -18.45 8.62 -26.04
N ILE A 76 -17.63 9.04 -25.08
CA ILE A 76 -16.34 8.38 -24.77
C ILE A 76 -16.58 6.92 -24.34
N ALA A 77 -17.64 6.63 -23.59
CA ALA A 77 -17.95 5.28 -23.13
C ALA A 77 -18.38 4.35 -24.28
N GLU A 78 -18.91 4.87 -25.40
CA GLU A 78 -19.25 4.06 -26.58
C GLU A 78 -18.02 3.37 -27.19
N CYS A 79 -16.81 3.89 -26.95
CA CYS A 79 -15.56 3.25 -27.34
C CYS A 79 -15.22 1.99 -26.51
N PHE A 80 -15.98 1.71 -25.45
CA PHE A 80 -15.74 0.60 -24.54
C PHE A 80 -16.97 -0.31 -24.46
N PRO A 81 -16.83 -1.62 -24.73
CA PRO A 81 -17.97 -2.54 -24.67
C PRO A 81 -18.48 -2.76 -23.23
N ASP A 82 -17.59 -2.67 -22.24
CA ASP A 82 -17.87 -3.04 -20.85
C ASP A 82 -17.55 -1.92 -19.82
N ARG A 83 -17.24 -0.69 -20.27
CA ARG A 83 -16.96 0.43 -19.36
C ARG A 83 -18.07 1.47 -19.41
N THR A 84 -18.48 1.94 -18.23
CA THR A 84 -19.44 3.04 -18.13
C THR A 84 -18.75 4.40 -18.27
N ASP A 85 -19.51 5.41 -18.67
CA ASP A 85 -19.11 6.81 -18.70
C ASP A 85 -18.50 7.28 -17.36
N VAL A 86 -19.10 6.89 -16.24
CA VAL A 86 -18.59 7.19 -14.90
C VAL A 86 -17.23 6.52 -14.64
N GLN A 87 -17.03 5.28 -15.12
CA GLN A 87 -15.75 4.60 -14.99
C GLN A 87 -14.65 5.29 -15.82
N CYS A 88 -14.96 5.67 -17.07
CA CYS A 88 -14.06 6.43 -17.95
C CYS A 88 -13.69 7.78 -17.31
N LEU A 89 -14.68 8.52 -16.82
CA LEU A 89 -14.49 9.80 -16.11
C LEU A 89 -13.54 9.63 -14.92
N HIS A 90 -13.83 8.66 -14.05
CA HIS A 90 -13.00 8.41 -12.87
C HIS A 90 -11.59 7.97 -13.23
N ARG A 91 -11.42 7.12 -14.25
CA ARG A 91 -10.10 6.69 -14.72
C ARG A 91 -9.31 7.88 -15.24
N TRP A 92 -9.93 8.74 -16.03
CA TRP A 92 -9.30 9.96 -16.53
C TRP A 92 -8.89 10.88 -15.37
N GLN A 93 -9.85 11.31 -14.55
CA GLN A 93 -9.64 12.30 -13.49
C GLN A 93 -8.65 11.86 -12.40
N LYS A 94 -8.49 10.55 -12.18
CA LYS A 94 -7.68 10.04 -11.06
C LYS A 94 -6.37 9.38 -11.49
N VAL A 95 -6.19 9.07 -12.78
CA VAL A 95 -5.05 8.26 -13.23
C VAL A 95 -4.40 8.79 -14.52
N LEU A 96 -5.19 9.09 -15.55
CA LEU A 96 -4.67 9.38 -16.89
C LEU A 96 -4.53 10.85 -17.23
N ASN A 97 -5.27 11.75 -16.57
CA ASN A 97 -5.21 13.17 -16.85
C ASN A 97 -3.76 13.67 -16.73
N PRO A 98 -3.15 14.21 -17.80
CA PRO A 98 -1.77 14.69 -17.78
C PRO A 98 -1.52 15.83 -16.80
N GLU A 99 -2.57 16.56 -16.39
CA GLU A 99 -2.47 17.59 -15.36
C GLU A 99 -2.19 17.02 -13.96
N LEU A 100 -2.32 15.70 -13.76
CA LEU A 100 -2.05 15.06 -12.47
C LEU A 100 -0.55 14.98 -12.17
N VAL A 101 -0.17 15.47 -11.00
CA VAL A 101 1.22 15.40 -10.52
C VAL A 101 1.46 14.08 -9.77
N LYS A 102 2.36 13.26 -10.33
CA LYS A 102 2.78 11.96 -9.77
C LYS A 102 4.14 12.01 -9.05
N GLY A 103 4.76 13.17 -9.00
CA GLY A 103 6.12 13.39 -8.49
C GLY A 103 6.21 13.73 -7.00
N PRO A 104 7.44 14.04 -6.54
CA PRO A 104 7.71 14.43 -5.15
C PRO A 104 6.93 15.68 -4.76
N TRP A 105 6.74 15.88 -3.47
CA TRP A 105 6.10 17.08 -2.92
C TRP A 105 7.11 18.21 -2.79
N SER A 106 6.76 19.39 -3.30
CA SER A 106 7.53 20.60 -3.06
C SER A 106 7.22 21.18 -1.67
N LYS A 107 8.10 22.04 -1.17
CA LYS A 107 7.90 22.71 0.11
C LYS A 107 6.69 23.65 0.05
N GLU A 108 6.50 24.32 -1.07
CA GLU A 108 5.38 25.23 -1.31
C GLU A 108 4.05 24.47 -1.28
N GLU A 109 4.00 23.27 -1.86
CA GLU A 109 2.83 22.41 -1.78
C GLU A 109 2.54 21.98 -0.33
N ASP A 110 3.57 21.57 0.41
CA ASP A 110 3.45 21.20 1.83
C ASP A 110 2.93 22.37 2.68
N ASP A 111 3.47 23.58 2.46
CA ASP A 111 3.05 24.80 3.15
C ASP A 111 1.56 25.11 2.87
N VAL A 112 1.11 24.94 1.63
CA VAL A 112 -0.31 25.09 1.27
C VAL A 112 -1.17 24.05 1.99
N ILE A 113 -0.75 22.77 2.06
CA ILE A 113 -1.50 21.75 2.82
C ILE A 113 -1.60 22.16 4.29
N ILE A 114 -0.49 22.56 4.91
CA ILE A 114 -0.44 22.95 6.33
C ILE A 114 -1.40 24.12 6.60
N GLN A 115 -1.35 25.16 5.77
CA GLN A 115 -2.22 26.32 5.90
C GLN A 115 -3.70 25.94 5.73
N MET A 116 -4.02 25.14 4.72
CA MET A 116 -5.40 24.74 4.44
C MET A 116 -5.96 23.80 5.52
N VAL A 117 -5.14 22.89 6.07
CA VAL A 117 -5.53 22.05 7.20
C VAL A 117 -5.71 22.89 8.46
N LYS A 118 -4.87 23.90 8.72
CA LYS A 118 -5.06 24.84 9.83
C LYS A 118 -6.39 25.60 9.70
N LYS A 119 -6.79 25.95 8.47
CA LYS A 119 -8.03 26.70 8.20
C LYS A 119 -9.29 25.83 8.25
N TYR A 120 -9.26 24.63 7.69
CA TYR A 120 -10.46 23.81 7.47
C TYR A 120 -10.50 22.50 8.28
N GLY A 121 -9.40 22.16 8.96
CA GLY A 121 -9.20 20.88 9.64
C GLY A 121 -8.76 19.76 8.69
N PRO A 122 -8.24 18.64 9.24
CA PRO A 122 -7.72 17.49 8.48
C PRO A 122 -8.85 16.55 8.00
N THR A 123 -9.90 17.10 7.38
CA THR A 123 -11.07 16.33 6.93
C THR A 123 -11.51 16.69 5.51
N LYS A 124 -11.36 17.97 5.12
CA LYS A 124 -11.86 18.50 3.84
C LYS A 124 -10.85 18.36 2.69
N TRP A 125 -10.34 17.15 2.46
CA TRP A 125 -9.23 16.91 1.53
C TRP A 125 -9.52 17.30 0.07
N SER A 126 -10.76 17.11 -0.41
CA SER A 126 -11.14 17.55 -1.75
C SER A 126 -11.08 19.07 -1.89
N THR A 127 -11.45 19.82 -0.85
CA THR A 127 -11.35 21.29 -0.82
C THR A 127 -9.90 21.73 -0.74
N ILE A 128 -9.08 21.06 0.08
CA ILE A 128 -7.64 21.36 0.18
C ILE A 128 -6.95 21.17 -1.18
N ALA A 129 -7.27 20.08 -1.89
CA ALA A 129 -6.70 19.79 -3.20
C ALA A 129 -7.04 20.83 -4.28
N GLN A 130 -8.13 21.60 -4.14
CA GLN A 130 -8.44 22.68 -5.08
C GLN A 130 -7.40 23.80 -5.08
N ALA A 131 -6.63 23.94 -3.98
CA ALA A 131 -5.53 24.90 -3.88
C ALA A 131 -4.19 24.35 -4.42
N LEU A 132 -4.15 23.09 -4.85
CA LEU A 132 -2.94 22.39 -5.29
C LEU A 132 -3.15 21.87 -6.72
N PRO A 133 -2.73 22.62 -7.73
CA PRO A 133 -2.88 22.22 -9.14
C PRO A 133 -2.31 20.82 -9.38
N GLY A 134 -3.13 19.94 -9.95
CA GLY A 134 -2.72 18.58 -10.30
C GLY A 134 -2.58 17.59 -9.13
N ARG A 135 -2.77 18.02 -7.88
CA ARG A 135 -2.86 17.10 -6.73
C ARG A 135 -4.31 16.76 -6.43
N ILE A 136 -4.55 15.52 -6.00
CA ILE A 136 -5.89 15.06 -5.59
C ILE A 136 -6.00 14.95 -4.07
N GLY A 137 -7.23 15.05 -3.55
CA GLY A 137 -7.48 15.00 -2.10
C GLY A 137 -6.91 13.77 -1.41
N LYS A 138 -6.90 12.61 -2.08
CA LYS A 138 -6.26 11.39 -1.54
C LYS A 138 -4.76 11.63 -1.27
N GLN A 139 -4.04 12.22 -2.22
CA GLN A 139 -2.61 12.52 -2.08
C GLN A 139 -2.38 13.51 -0.93
N CYS A 140 -3.20 14.56 -0.83
CA CYS A 140 -3.11 15.54 0.25
C CYS A 140 -3.31 14.91 1.63
N ARG A 141 -4.33 14.03 1.77
CA ARG A 141 -4.58 13.28 3.01
C ARG A 141 -3.39 12.41 3.40
N GLU A 142 -2.88 11.65 2.44
CA GLU A 142 -1.74 10.75 2.65
C GLU A 142 -0.50 11.53 3.06
N ARG A 143 -0.20 12.64 2.36
CA ARG A 143 0.91 13.53 2.69
C ARG A 143 0.80 14.10 4.10
N TRP A 144 -0.39 14.56 4.50
CA TRP A 144 -0.62 15.08 5.84
C TRP A 144 -0.38 14.02 6.92
N HIS A 145 -1.08 12.90 6.85
CA HIS A 145 -1.03 11.89 7.92
C HIS A 145 0.31 11.16 8.02
N ASN A 146 1.10 11.11 6.95
CA ASN A 146 2.37 10.38 6.94
C ASN A 146 3.60 11.29 7.14
N HIS A 147 3.51 12.58 6.82
CA HIS A 147 4.71 13.45 6.83
C HIS A 147 4.53 14.81 7.49
N LEU A 148 3.37 15.47 7.36
CA LEU A 148 3.19 16.87 7.78
C LEU A 148 2.51 17.04 9.14
N ASN A 149 1.72 16.06 9.57
CA ASN A 149 1.05 16.13 10.86
C ASN A 149 2.09 16.19 12.00
N PRO A 150 2.09 17.27 12.82
CA PRO A 150 3.04 17.40 13.93
C PRO A 150 2.94 16.29 14.97
N GLY A 151 1.81 15.58 15.03
CA GLY A 151 1.62 14.45 15.94
C GLY A 151 2.32 13.15 15.51
N ILE A 152 3.05 13.13 14.39
CA ILE A 152 3.76 11.94 13.92
C ILE A 152 5.10 11.82 14.66
N ASN A 153 5.31 10.67 15.29
CA ASN A 153 6.58 10.31 15.89
C ASN A 153 7.52 9.69 14.84
N LYS A 154 8.68 10.34 14.62
CA LYS A 154 9.70 9.91 13.66
C LYS A 154 10.90 9.21 14.32
N ASP A 155 10.90 9.11 15.65
CA ASP A 155 11.98 8.46 16.40
C ASP A 155 11.88 6.94 16.29
N ALA A 156 12.96 6.26 16.69
CA ALA A 156 12.99 4.80 16.77
C ALA A 156 11.88 4.25 17.67
N TRP A 157 11.46 3.01 17.43
CA TRP A 157 10.48 2.33 18.28
C TRP A 157 11.06 2.13 19.68
N THR A 158 10.28 2.50 20.69
CA THR A 158 10.66 2.18 22.08
C THR A 158 10.20 0.79 22.45
N GLN A 159 10.87 0.20 23.44
CA GLN A 159 10.52 -1.13 23.95
C GLN A 159 9.06 -1.16 24.45
N GLU A 160 8.57 -0.07 25.04
CA GLU A 160 7.20 0.05 25.51
C GLU A 160 6.19 0.08 24.36
N GLU A 161 6.51 0.76 23.25
CA GLU A 161 5.67 0.74 22.05
C GLU A 161 5.62 -0.66 21.43
N GLU A 162 6.75 -1.37 21.37
CA GLU A 162 6.80 -2.76 20.90
C GLU A 162 5.96 -3.69 21.78
N ILE A 163 6.08 -3.56 23.11
CA ILE A 163 5.29 -4.36 24.06
C ILE A 163 3.80 -4.07 23.88
N ARG A 164 3.39 -2.80 23.75
CA ARG A 164 1.99 -2.43 23.49
C ARG A 164 1.48 -3.03 22.18
N LEU A 165 2.30 -3.02 21.12
CA LEU A 165 1.95 -3.62 19.83
C LEU A 165 1.72 -5.13 19.96
N ILE A 166 2.62 -5.85 20.62
CA ILE A 166 2.52 -7.30 20.83
C ILE A 166 1.27 -7.64 21.63
N GLN A 167 1.02 -6.92 22.74
CA GLN A 167 -0.17 -7.12 23.57
C GLN A 167 -1.46 -6.84 22.80
N ALA A 168 -1.51 -5.73 22.06
CA ALA A 168 -2.67 -5.39 21.24
C ALA A 168 -2.90 -6.42 20.12
N HIS A 169 -1.84 -6.91 19.47
CA HIS A 169 -1.96 -7.96 18.45
C HIS A 169 -2.48 -9.27 19.04
N HIS A 170 -2.06 -9.65 20.25
CA HIS A 170 -2.58 -10.82 20.93
C HIS A 170 -4.11 -10.74 21.16
N ILE A 171 -4.63 -9.54 21.50
CA ILE A 171 -6.05 -9.32 21.79
C ILE A 171 -6.89 -9.19 20.50
N TYR A 172 -6.42 -8.40 19.53
CA TYR A 172 -7.22 -8.00 18.37
C TYR A 172 -6.82 -8.69 17.06
N GLY A 173 -5.67 -9.36 17.02
CA GLY A 173 -5.08 -9.97 15.81
C GLY A 173 -4.70 -8.92 14.76
N ASN A 174 -4.90 -9.25 13.50
CA ASN A 174 -4.52 -8.41 12.35
C ASN A 174 -5.47 -7.22 12.09
N LYS A 175 -6.11 -6.69 13.13
CA LYS A 175 -6.97 -5.51 13.05
C LYS A 175 -6.14 -4.24 13.21
N TRP A 176 -5.30 -3.93 12.23
CA TRP A 176 -4.34 -2.81 12.28
C TRP A 176 -4.96 -1.46 12.65
N ALA A 177 -6.18 -1.17 12.17
CA ALA A 177 -6.89 0.06 12.50
C ALA A 177 -7.33 0.14 13.98
N GLU A 178 -7.48 -1.00 14.66
CA GLU A 178 -7.69 -1.05 16.11
C GLU A 178 -6.36 -0.93 16.86
N LEU A 179 -5.31 -1.63 16.40
CA LEU A 179 -3.97 -1.57 16.98
C LEU A 179 -3.40 -0.15 16.97
N SER A 180 -3.58 0.61 15.89
CA SER A 180 -3.05 1.97 15.77
C SER A 180 -3.60 2.93 16.83
N LYS A 181 -4.76 2.63 17.43
CA LYS A 181 -5.33 3.44 18.52
C LYS A 181 -4.50 3.38 19.80
N PHE A 182 -3.71 2.31 19.99
CA PHE A 182 -2.84 2.09 21.15
C PHE A 182 -1.42 2.62 20.94
N LEU A 183 -1.11 3.12 19.75
CA LEU A 183 0.22 3.59 19.34
C LEU A 183 0.11 5.04 18.84
N PRO A 184 -0.13 6.01 19.74
CA PRO A 184 -0.30 7.39 19.36
C PRO A 184 0.95 7.92 18.66
N GLY A 185 0.77 8.50 17.48
CA GLY A 185 1.86 9.05 16.67
C GLY A 185 2.58 8.05 15.76
N ARG A 186 2.14 6.79 15.70
CA ARG A 186 2.62 5.78 14.74
C ARG A 186 1.65 5.54 13.59
#